data_AF-A0A7Z9PQD9-F1
#
_entry.id   AF-A0A7Z9PQD9-F1
#
_cell.length_a   1.000
_cell.length_b   1.000
_cell.length_c   1.000
_cell.angle_alpha   90.00
_cell.angle_beta   90.00
_cell.angle_gamma   90.00
#
_symmetry.space_group_name_H-M   'P 1'
#
loop_
_entity.id
_entity.type
_entity.pdbx_description
1 polymer ?
#
loop_
_entity_poly.entity_id
_entity_poly.type
_entity_poly.pdbx_seq_one_letter_code
_entity_poly.pdbx_strand_id
1 'polypeptide(L)'
;MDSPPVMKRPSGLSVAEIIVAMTLIAVAVLAVIGLFTGAFKALNRSDLMTEGTEIAREVIEQTKLLGRDAPPPNDTTYDGFVPTPSEPTGFPPEPYPQVVRDGITYTVSVTVEPAPGTTNAKVLTVVVRWKETGRAELQTYL
;
A
#
# COMPACT_ATOMS: atom_id res chain seq x y z
N MET A 1 51.48 57.07 -30.44
CA MET A 1 50.67 56.44 -31.50
C MET A 1 49.77 55.47 -30.77
N ASP A 2 48.59 55.95 -30.35
CA ASP A 2 47.69 55.21 -29.46
C ASP A 2 46.69 54.40 -30.29
N SER A 3 46.61 53.10 -30.00
CA SER A 3 45.61 52.22 -30.60
C SER A 3 44.22 52.50 -30.01
N PRO A 4 43.16 52.54 -30.83
CA PRO A 4 41.82 52.84 -30.32
C PRO A 4 41.31 51.69 -29.43
N PRO A 5 40.54 52.01 -28.37
CA PRO A 5 39.98 51.01 -27.46
C PRO A 5 38.94 50.13 -28.17
N VAL A 6 39.12 48.81 -28.10
CA VAL A 6 38.15 47.83 -28.58
C VAL A 6 36.95 47.82 -27.64
N MET A 7 35.88 48.51 -28.01
CA MET A 7 34.60 48.39 -27.30
C MET A 7 34.01 46.99 -27.53
N LYS A 8 34.04 46.14 -26.49
CA LYS A 8 33.19 44.93 -26.42
C LYS A 8 31.74 45.40 -26.38
N ARG A 9 30.97 45.12 -27.44
CA ARG A 9 29.52 45.32 -27.45
C ARG A 9 28.90 44.46 -26.35
N PRO A 10 28.03 44.99 -25.48
CA PRO A 10 27.23 44.15 -24.60
C PRO A 10 26.29 43.32 -25.48
N SER A 11 26.48 42.00 -25.51
CA SER A 11 25.57 41.08 -26.16
C SER A 11 24.30 40.98 -25.31
N GLY A 12 23.25 41.70 -25.71
CA GLY A 12 21.92 41.53 -25.13
C GLY A 12 21.32 40.18 -25.52
N LEU A 13 20.47 39.62 -24.65
CA LEU A 13 19.70 38.40 -24.93
C LEU A 13 18.85 38.59 -26.20
N SER A 14 18.90 37.63 -27.10
CA SER A 14 18.07 37.64 -28.30
C SER A 14 16.61 37.33 -27.94
N VAL A 15 15.66 37.93 -28.66
CA VAL A 15 14.21 37.62 -28.51
C VAL A 15 13.95 36.12 -28.73
N ALA A 16 14.64 35.50 -29.69
CA ALA A 16 14.53 34.07 -29.95
C ALA A 16 15.01 33.24 -28.74
N GLU A 17 16.06 33.69 -28.07
CA GLU A 17 16.61 33.03 -26.88
C GLU A 17 15.65 33.13 -25.68
N ILE A 18 15.00 34.28 -25.51
CA ILE A 18 13.97 34.47 -24.48
C ILE A 18 12.78 33.53 -24.73
N ILE A 19 12.32 33.42 -25.98
CA ILE A 19 11.22 32.51 -26.33
C ILE A 19 11.61 31.06 -26.01
N VAL A 20 12.82 30.63 -26.37
CA VAL A 20 13.32 29.28 -26.06
C VAL A 20 13.46 29.07 -24.54
N ALA A 21 13.99 30.03 -23.81
CA ALA A 21 14.09 29.92 -22.35
C ALA A 21 12.71 29.80 -21.70
N MET A 22 11.74 30.60 -22.16
CA MET A 22 10.36 30.54 -21.66
C MET A 22 9.69 29.19 -21.97
N THR A 23 9.91 28.62 -23.15
CA THR A 23 9.35 27.30 -23.47
C THR A 23 10.00 26.20 -22.63
N LEU A 24 11.31 26.25 -22.40
CA LEU A 24 12.00 25.30 -21.53
C LEU A 24 11.52 25.40 -20.08
N ILE A 25 11.32 26.61 -19.56
CA ILE A 25 10.77 26.81 -18.22
C ILE A 25 9.35 26.24 -18.13
N ALA A 26 8.50 26.50 -19.13
CA ALA A 26 7.14 25.98 -19.16
C ALA A 26 7.13 24.43 -19.15
N VAL A 27 7.97 23.80 -19.97
CA VAL A 27 8.12 22.33 -19.99
C VAL A 27 8.64 21.81 -18.65
N ALA A 28 9.63 22.47 -18.06
CA ALA A 28 10.17 22.10 -16.75
C ALA A 28 9.10 22.14 -15.65
N VAL A 29 8.26 23.18 -15.62
CA VAL A 29 7.16 23.30 -14.67
C VAL A 29 6.15 22.15 -14.85
N LEU A 30 5.77 21.84 -16.08
CA LEU A 30 4.85 20.72 -16.35
C LEU A 30 5.44 19.37 -15.93
N ALA A 31 6.73 19.16 -16.19
CA ALA A 31 7.43 17.94 -15.76
C ALA A 31 7.40 17.79 -14.24
N VAL A 32 7.69 18.86 -13.51
CA VAL A 32 7.66 18.88 -12.04
C VAL A 32 6.27 18.56 -11.50
N ILE A 33 5.21 19.15 -12.05
CA ILE A 33 3.82 18.84 -11.66
C ILE A 33 3.49 17.35 -11.89
N GLY A 34 3.93 16.80 -13.02
CA GLY A 34 3.77 15.37 -13.31
C GLY A 34 4.44 14.47 -12.27
N LEU A 35 5.67 14.80 -11.87
CA LEU A 35 6.41 14.07 -10.84
C LEU A 35 5.71 14.10 -9.48
N PHE A 36 5.19 15.27 -9.07
CA PHE A 36 4.46 15.39 -7.81
C PHE A 36 3.22 14.49 -7.78
N THR A 37 2.43 14.49 -8.84
CA THR A 37 1.21 13.66 -8.92
C THR A 37 1.55 12.16 -8.81
N GLY A 38 2.62 11.73 -9.47
CA GLY A 38 3.12 10.35 -9.36
C GLY A 38 3.61 10.00 -7.95
N ALA A 39 4.36 10.90 -7.32
CA ALA A 39 4.88 10.71 -5.98
C ALA A 39 3.75 10.58 -4.94
N PHE A 40 2.73 11.45 -4.98
CA PHE A 40 1.58 11.36 -4.08
C PHE A 40 0.81 10.05 -4.23
N LYS A 41 0.62 9.57 -5.47
CA LYS A 41 -0.03 8.27 -5.71
C LYS A 41 0.79 7.11 -5.13
N ALA A 42 2.12 7.17 -5.25
CA ALA A 42 3.01 6.16 -4.70
C ALA A 42 2.99 6.16 -3.16
N LEU A 43 3.05 7.33 -2.54
CA LEU A 43 2.96 7.49 -1.08
C LEU A 43 1.63 6.93 -0.54
N ASN A 44 0.50 7.37 -1.10
CA ASN A 44 -0.81 6.87 -0.68
C ASN A 44 -0.93 5.34 -0.85
N ARG A 45 -0.35 4.76 -1.92
CA ARG A 45 -0.30 3.31 -2.08
C ARG A 45 0.53 2.65 -0.97
N SER A 46 1.67 3.25 -0.60
CA SER A 46 2.53 2.75 0.47
C SER A 46 1.82 2.76 1.82
N ASP A 47 1.11 3.85 2.13
CA ASP A 47 0.36 4.00 3.39
C ASP A 47 -0.72 2.92 3.48
N LEU A 48 -1.51 2.73 2.42
CA LEU A 48 -2.56 1.72 2.37
C LEU A 48 -2.02 0.29 2.51
N MET A 49 -0.86 -0.01 1.90
CA MET A 49 -0.20 -1.31 2.04
C MET A 49 0.31 -1.55 3.46
N THR A 50 0.80 -0.50 4.11
CA THR A 50 1.27 -0.55 5.50
C THR A 50 0.09 -0.88 6.41
N GLU A 51 -1.00 -0.10 6.34
CA GLU A 51 -2.21 -0.31 7.12
C GLU A 51 -2.82 -1.71 6.88
N GLY A 52 -2.95 -2.14 5.63
CA GLY A 52 -3.47 -3.46 5.30
C GLY A 52 -2.60 -4.60 5.87
N THR A 53 -1.29 -4.40 5.95
CA THR A 53 -0.33 -5.35 6.55
C THR A 53 -0.43 -5.35 8.07
N GLU A 54 -0.64 -4.19 8.70
CA GLU A 54 -0.85 -4.06 10.14
C GLU A 54 -2.15 -4.75 10.57
N ILE A 55 -3.24 -4.55 9.84
CA ILE A 55 -4.52 -5.25 10.08
C ILE A 55 -4.32 -6.77 9.96
N ALA A 56 -3.64 -7.24 8.90
CA ALA A 56 -3.38 -8.67 8.74
C ALA A 56 -2.56 -9.25 9.90
N ARG A 57 -1.57 -8.49 10.38
CA ARG A 57 -0.73 -8.85 11.52
C ARG A 57 -1.55 -8.89 12.81
N GLU A 58 -2.41 -7.90 13.04
CA GLU A 58 -3.29 -7.82 14.21
C GLU A 58 -4.17 -9.07 14.31
N VAL A 59 -4.82 -9.48 13.22
CA VAL A 59 -5.64 -10.72 13.18
C VAL A 59 -4.80 -11.95 13.54
N ILE A 60 -3.58 -12.05 13.00
CA ILE A 60 -2.67 -13.16 13.30
C ILE A 60 -2.28 -13.16 14.79
N GLU A 61 -1.93 -12.00 15.35
CA GLU A 61 -1.54 -11.87 16.75
C GLU A 61 -2.70 -12.18 17.68
N GLN A 62 -3.90 -11.68 17.40
CA GLN A 62 -5.10 -12.03 18.15
C GLN A 62 -5.42 -13.52 18.05
N THR A 63 -5.26 -14.13 16.88
CA THR A 63 -5.45 -15.58 16.72
C THR A 63 -4.46 -16.36 17.59
N LYS A 64 -3.21 -15.91 17.69
CA LYS A 64 -2.22 -16.52 18.59
C LYS A 64 -2.60 -16.38 20.07
N LEU A 65 -3.26 -15.30 20.45
CA LEU A 65 -3.77 -15.10 21.82
C LEU A 65 -4.95 -16.02 22.16
N LEU A 66 -5.81 -16.35 21.19
CA LEU A 66 -6.89 -17.33 21.37
C LEU A 66 -6.36 -18.76 21.58
N GLY A 67 -5.14 -19.04 21.14
CA GLY A 67 -4.48 -20.34 21.26
C GLY A 67 -4.60 -21.20 19.99
N ARG A 68 -3.74 -22.22 19.91
CA ARG A 68 -3.57 -23.09 18.72
C ARG A 68 -4.84 -23.82 18.28
N ASP A 69 -5.71 -24.12 19.24
CA ASP A 69 -6.91 -24.93 19.02
C ASP A 69 -8.14 -24.09 18.64
N ALA A 70 -8.07 -22.75 18.74
CA ALA A 70 -9.20 -21.88 18.45
C ALA A 70 -9.62 -21.89 16.95
N PRO A 71 -8.69 -21.86 15.97
CA PRO A 71 -9.04 -22.01 14.56
C PRO A 71 -9.52 -23.43 14.26
N PRO A 72 -10.47 -23.60 13.32
CA PRO A 72 -10.97 -24.92 12.94
C PRO A 72 -9.83 -25.82 12.42
N PRO A 73 -9.94 -27.16 12.59
CA PRO A 73 -8.89 -28.10 12.17
C PRO A 73 -8.88 -28.37 10.66
N ASN A 74 -9.96 -28.05 9.96
CA ASN A 74 -10.15 -28.36 8.55
C ASN A 74 -9.86 -27.15 7.67
N ASP A 75 -9.67 -27.40 6.38
CA ASP A 75 -9.61 -26.37 5.34
C ASP A 75 -10.90 -25.53 5.37
N THR A 76 -10.81 -24.32 5.94
CA THR A 76 -11.95 -23.45 6.20
C THR A 76 -11.58 -22.02 5.85
N THR A 77 -12.45 -21.36 5.08
CA THR A 77 -12.29 -19.94 4.71
C THR A 77 -13.44 -19.12 5.27
N TYR A 78 -13.10 -18.06 5.97
CA TYR A 78 -14.00 -17.02 6.47
C TYR A 78 -13.81 -15.78 5.57
N ASP A 79 -14.77 -15.51 4.69
CA ASP A 79 -14.66 -14.41 3.73
C ASP A 79 -15.31 -13.13 4.30
N GLY A 80 -14.56 -12.04 4.44
CA GLY A 80 -15.11 -10.78 4.95
C GLY A 80 -16.09 -10.07 3.99
N PHE A 81 -16.14 -10.47 2.72
CA PHE A 81 -17.14 -9.97 1.77
C PHE A 81 -18.51 -10.63 1.96
N VAL A 82 -18.53 -11.88 2.43
CA VAL A 82 -19.73 -12.64 2.75
C VAL A 82 -19.52 -13.22 4.15
N PRO A 83 -19.66 -12.39 5.20
CA PRO A 83 -19.16 -12.73 6.52
C PRO A 83 -19.87 -13.95 7.10
N THR A 84 -19.08 -14.90 7.56
CA THR A 84 -19.53 -16.03 8.37
C THR A 84 -19.47 -15.64 9.85
N PRO A 85 -20.41 -16.09 10.70
CA PRO A 85 -20.33 -15.86 12.13
C PRO A 85 -19.04 -16.45 12.71
N SER A 86 -18.46 -15.78 13.71
CA SER A 86 -17.34 -16.33 14.47
C SER A 86 -17.77 -17.59 15.22
N GLU A 87 -16.84 -18.54 15.31
CA GLU A 87 -16.94 -19.75 16.11
C GLU A 87 -17.06 -19.43 17.60
N PRO A 88 -17.59 -20.36 18.43
CA PRO A 88 -17.62 -20.20 19.88
C PRO A 88 -16.24 -19.99 20.53
N THR A 89 -15.17 -20.35 19.82
CA THR A 89 -13.77 -20.13 20.22
C THR A 89 -13.32 -18.66 20.06
N GLY A 90 -14.16 -17.80 19.45
CA GLY A 90 -13.83 -16.41 19.13
C GLY A 90 -13.09 -16.24 17.80
N PHE A 91 -12.97 -17.30 16.99
CA PHE A 91 -12.32 -17.26 15.68
C PHE A 91 -13.33 -17.05 14.53
N PRO A 92 -13.05 -16.24 13.50
CA PRO A 92 -11.92 -15.32 13.40
C PRO A 92 -12.04 -14.18 14.41
N PRO A 93 -10.91 -13.72 14.98
CA PRO A 93 -10.91 -12.60 15.92
C PRO A 93 -11.14 -11.27 15.20
N GLU A 94 -11.35 -10.20 15.98
CA GLU A 94 -11.33 -8.84 15.45
C GLU A 94 -9.97 -8.57 14.77
N PRO A 95 -9.90 -7.68 13.75
CA PRO A 95 -10.98 -6.91 13.12
C PRO A 95 -11.79 -7.63 12.01
N TYR A 96 -11.85 -8.97 11.97
CA TYR A 96 -12.76 -9.64 11.04
C TYR A 96 -14.23 -9.24 11.29
N PRO A 97 -15.08 -9.04 10.26
CA PRO A 97 -14.80 -9.16 8.82
C PRO A 97 -14.31 -7.88 8.14
N GLN A 98 -14.50 -6.71 8.76
CA GLN A 98 -14.17 -5.42 8.16
C GLN A 98 -13.74 -4.42 9.23
N VAL A 99 -12.84 -3.52 8.85
CA VAL A 99 -12.43 -2.37 9.66
C VAL A 99 -12.30 -1.14 8.79
N VAL A 100 -12.69 0.02 9.34
CA VAL A 100 -12.56 1.31 8.67
C VAL A 100 -11.40 2.07 9.30
N ARG A 101 -10.40 2.43 8.49
CA ARG A 101 -9.23 3.22 8.89
C ARG A 101 -9.09 4.37 7.89
N ASP A 102 -9.03 5.60 8.37
CA ASP A 102 -8.97 6.82 7.55
C ASP A 102 -10.03 6.90 6.44
N GLY A 103 -11.24 6.43 6.73
CA GLY A 103 -12.36 6.41 5.78
C GLY A 103 -12.24 5.36 4.68
N ILE A 104 -11.24 4.47 4.74
CA ILE A 104 -11.09 3.32 3.85
C ILE A 104 -11.57 2.06 4.57
N THR A 105 -12.48 1.33 3.93
CA THR A 105 -12.90 0.01 4.40
C THR A 105 -11.88 -1.04 3.95
N TYR A 106 -11.36 -1.77 4.92
CA TYR A 106 -10.52 -2.94 4.75
C TYR A 106 -11.36 -4.18 5.07
N THR A 107 -11.46 -5.08 4.10
CA THR A 107 -12.16 -6.35 4.24
C THR A 107 -11.15 -7.45 4.53
N VAL A 108 -11.38 -8.18 5.61
CA VAL A 108 -10.49 -9.23 6.12
C VAL A 108 -11.10 -10.59 5.78
N SER A 109 -10.33 -11.43 5.11
CA SER A 109 -10.68 -12.84 4.87
C SER A 109 -9.58 -13.73 5.47
N VAL A 110 -9.99 -14.81 6.10
CA VAL A 110 -9.08 -15.71 6.84
C VAL A 110 -9.27 -17.13 6.35
N THR A 111 -8.17 -17.77 5.95
CA THR A 111 -8.15 -19.17 5.53
C THR A 111 -7.28 -19.97 6.48
N VAL A 112 -7.77 -21.13 6.92
CA VAL A 112 -7.06 -22.06 7.79
C VAL A 112 -6.93 -23.38 7.06
N GLU A 113 -5.70 -23.88 6.92
CA GLU A 113 -5.40 -25.14 6.26
C GLU A 113 -4.51 -26.03 7.16
N PRO A 114 -4.61 -27.36 7.09
CA PRO A 114 -3.63 -28.24 7.72
C PRO A 114 -2.23 -28.04 7.15
N ALA A 115 -1.20 -27.92 8.00
CA ALA A 115 0.16 -27.76 7.52
C ALA A 115 0.68 -29.06 6.87
N PRO A 116 1.26 -29.01 5.65
CA PRO A 116 1.75 -30.20 4.97
C PRO A 116 2.75 -31.00 5.80
N GLY A 117 2.55 -32.32 5.87
CA GLY A 117 3.48 -33.23 6.54
C GLY A 117 3.41 -33.22 8.07
N THR A 118 2.44 -32.55 8.68
CA THR A 118 2.22 -32.57 10.14
C THR A 118 0.74 -32.78 10.46
N THR A 119 0.42 -33.51 11.54
CA THR A 119 -0.98 -33.72 11.97
C THR A 119 -1.49 -32.64 12.90
N ASN A 120 -0.60 -31.84 13.50
CA ASN A 120 -0.95 -30.94 14.59
C ASN A 120 -0.76 -29.45 14.25
N ALA A 121 -0.07 -29.09 13.17
CA ALA A 121 0.19 -27.69 12.84
C ALA A 121 -0.80 -27.18 11.78
N LYS A 122 -1.14 -25.90 11.87
CA LYS A 122 -2.08 -25.25 10.95
C LYS A 122 -1.38 -24.10 10.24
N VAL A 123 -1.78 -23.84 9.02
CA VAL A 123 -1.43 -22.65 8.25
C VAL A 123 -2.60 -21.69 8.37
N LEU A 124 -2.33 -20.48 8.84
CA LEU A 124 -3.28 -19.39 8.87
C LEU A 124 -2.86 -18.36 7.82
N THR A 125 -3.73 -18.11 6.84
CA THR A 125 -3.56 -17.09 5.81
C THR A 125 -4.59 -16.00 6.02
N VAL A 126 -4.14 -14.76 6.24
CA VAL A 126 -4.99 -13.59 6.38
C VAL A 126 -4.80 -12.70 5.16
N VAL A 127 -5.91 -12.45 4.46
CA VAL A 127 -5.96 -11.59 3.29
C VAL A 127 -6.77 -10.35 3.63
N VAL A 128 -6.17 -9.18 3.50
CA VAL A 128 -6.84 -7.90 3.69
C VAL A 128 -6.97 -7.22 2.33
N ARG A 129 -8.19 -6.87 1.94
CA ARG A 129 -8.49 -6.17 0.68
C ARG A 129 -9.08 -4.80 0.94
N TRP A 130 -8.72 -3.83 0.12
CA TRP A 130 -9.27 -2.47 0.17
C TRP A 130 -9.36 -1.91 -1.25
N LYS A 131 -10.34 -1.03 -1.47
CA LYS A 131 -10.66 -0.51 -2.81
C LYS A 131 -10.84 -1.69 -3.80
N GLU A 132 -10.78 -1.43 -5.11
CA GLU A 132 -10.99 -2.48 -6.12
C GLU A 132 -9.81 -3.44 -6.29
N THR A 133 -8.58 -3.00 -5.96
CA THR A 133 -7.34 -3.74 -6.31
C THR A 133 -6.33 -3.87 -5.17
N GLY A 134 -6.54 -3.21 -4.03
CA GLY A 134 -5.65 -3.27 -2.89
C GLY A 134 -5.73 -4.63 -2.21
N ARG A 135 -4.56 -5.25 -1.97
CA ARG A 135 -4.46 -6.54 -1.28
C ARG A 135 -3.15 -6.59 -0.50
N ALA A 136 -3.25 -6.99 0.77
CA ALA A 136 -2.15 -7.47 1.59
C ALA A 136 -2.46 -8.89 2.03
N GLU A 137 -1.43 -9.71 2.16
CA GLU A 137 -1.56 -11.10 2.53
C GLU A 137 -0.42 -11.48 3.46
N LEU A 138 -0.76 -12.07 4.59
CA LEU A 138 0.19 -12.63 5.53
C LEU A 138 -0.18 -14.07 5.84
N GLN A 139 0.84 -14.91 5.92
CA GLN A 139 0.70 -16.30 6.27
C GLN A 139 1.54 -16.60 7.51
N THR A 140 1.01 -17.41 8.42
CA THR A 140 1.75 -17.90 9.59
C THR A 140 1.42 -19.35 9.87
N TYR A 141 2.28 -20.01 10.66
CA TYR A 141 2.04 -21.36 11.17
C TYR A 141 1.62 -21.29 12.64
N LEU A 142 0.63 -22.08 13.02
CA LEU A 142 0.10 -22.22 14.38
C LEU A 142 0.44 -23.60 14.97
#